data_AF-Q93L91-F1
#
_entry.id   AF-Q93L91-F1
#
_cell.length_a   1.000
_cell.length_b   1.000
_cell.length_c   1.000
_cell.angle_alpha   90.00
_cell.angle_beta   90.00
_cell.angle_gamma   90.00
#
_symmetry.space_group_name_H-M   'P 1'
#
loop_
_entity.id
_entity.type
_entity.pdbx_description
1 polymer ?
#
loop_
_entity_poly.entity_id
_entity_poly.type
_entity_poly.pdbx_seq_one_letter_code
_entity_poly.pdbx_strand_id
1 'polypeptide(L)'
;MSVTVEERKAANKALIDEVLKAYPEKMAKRRAKHLGTFEDGKPDCGVKSNIKSLPGVMTIRGCAYAGSKGVVWGPIKDMIHISHGPVGCGQYSWAARRNYYIGTTGIDTFVTMQFTSDFQEKDIVFGGDKKLDKIIDEIQELFPLNKG
;
A
#
# COMPACT_ATOMS: atom_id res chain seq x y z
N MET A 1 -6.53 -38.69 15.33
CA MET A 1 -7.91 -38.64 14.79
C MET A 1 -8.09 -37.31 14.07
N SER A 2 -8.55 -37.31 12.82
CA SER A 2 -8.82 -36.09 12.07
C SER A 2 -10.11 -35.45 12.58
N VAL A 3 -10.04 -34.19 13.00
CA VAL A 3 -11.20 -33.38 13.42
C VAL A 3 -12.19 -33.26 12.25
N THR A 4 -13.48 -33.48 12.50
CA THR A 4 -14.52 -33.34 11.48
C THR A 4 -14.66 -31.88 11.03
N VAL A 5 -15.28 -31.65 9.86
CA VAL A 5 -15.52 -30.29 9.34
C VAL A 5 -16.38 -29.46 10.30
N GLU A 6 -17.39 -30.08 10.92
CA GLU A 6 -18.29 -29.40 11.85
C GLU A 6 -17.61 -29.05 13.18
N GLU A 7 -16.81 -29.96 13.74
CA GLU A 7 -15.99 -29.67 14.92
C GLU A 7 -14.98 -28.54 14.62
N ARG A 8 -14.42 -28.49 13.41
CA ARG A 8 -13.51 -27.41 13.00
C ARG A 8 -14.24 -26.07 12.92
N LYS A 9 -15.46 -26.03 12.36
CA LYS A 9 -16.28 -24.80 12.30
C LYS A 9 -16.63 -24.30 13.70
N ALA A 10 -17.02 -25.19 14.61
CA ALA A 10 -17.33 -24.84 16.00
C ALA A 10 -16.09 -24.28 16.73
N ALA A 11 -14.94 -24.95 16.59
CA ALA A 11 -13.67 -24.47 17.17
C ALA A 11 -13.26 -23.10 16.62
N ASN A 12 -13.42 -22.87 15.31
CA ASN A 12 -13.11 -21.58 14.69
C ASN A 12 -14.03 -20.45 15.17
N LYS A 13 -15.34 -20.72 15.37
CA LYS A 13 -16.28 -19.74 15.94
C LYS A 13 -15.89 -19.36 17.37
N ALA A 14 -15.58 -20.37 18.21
CA ALA A 14 -15.13 -20.15 19.58
C ALA A 14 -13.83 -19.31 19.63
N LEU A 15 -12.87 -19.60 18.73
CA LEU A 15 -11.64 -18.83 18.62
C LEU A 15 -11.89 -17.37 18.22
N ILE A 16 -12.79 -17.12 17.26
CA ILE A 16 -13.15 -15.75 16.86
C ILE A 16 -13.74 -15.00 18.06
N ASP A 17 -14.66 -15.61 18.81
CA ASP A 17 -15.28 -15.00 19.98
C ASP A 17 -14.27 -14.72 21.09
N GLU A 18 -13.32 -15.62 21.34
CA GLU A 18 -12.23 -15.42 22.29
C GLU A 18 -11.36 -14.22 21.92
N VAL A 19 -10.90 -14.15 20.67
CA VAL A 19 -10.07 -13.04 20.17
C VAL A 19 -10.83 -11.71 20.26
N LEU A 20 -12.14 -11.70 19.99
CA LEU A 20 -12.95 -10.49 20.03
C LEU A 20 -13.08 -9.89 21.44
N LYS A 21 -12.95 -10.69 22.51
CA LYS A 21 -12.99 -10.22 23.90
C LYS A 21 -11.84 -9.28 24.27
N ALA A 22 -10.72 -9.35 23.55
CA ALA A 22 -9.59 -8.44 23.75
C ALA A 22 -9.86 -7.01 23.25
N TYR A 23 -10.89 -6.81 22.43
CA TYR A 23 -11.24 -5.50 21.91
C TYR A 23 -12.23 -4.76 22.82
N PRO A 24 -12.17 -3.41 22.87
CA PRO A 24 -13.27 -2.60 23.39
C PRO A 24 -14.57 -2.88 22.64
N GLU A 25 -15.71 -2.81 23.31
CA GLU A 25 -17.02 -3.26 22.80
C GLU A 25 -17.35 -2.71 21.40
N LYS A 26 -17.15 -1.41 21.17
CA LYS A 26 -17.38 -0.75 19.87
C LYS A 26 -16.49 -1.32 18.77
N MET A 27 -15.24 -1.63 19.08
CA MET A 27 -14.27 -2.19 18.14
C MET A 27 -14.55 -3.67 17.88
N ALA A 28 -14.91 -4.44 18.91
CA ALA A 28 -15.32 -5.84 18.80
C ALA A 28 -16.52 -5.99 17.84
N LYS A 29 -17.59 -5.19 18.03
CA LYS A 29 -18.77 -5.16 17.14
C LYS A 29 -18.43 -4.84 15.68
N ARG A 30 -17.41 -4.02 15.44
CA ARG A 30 -16.96 -3.70 14.07
C ARG A 30 -16.06 -4.81 13.51
N ARG A 31 -15.16 -5.37 14.32
CA ARG A 31 -14.21 -6.41 13.91
C ARG A 31 -14.92 -7.74 13.62
N ALA A 32 -15.96 -8.08 14.38
CA ALA A 32 -16.80 -9.26 14.17
C ALA A 32 -17.36 -9.34 12.74
N LYS A 33 -17.66 -8.21 12.10
CA LYS A 33 -18.15 -8.17 10.71
C LYS A 33 -17.11 -8.60 9.66
N HIS A 34 -15.84 -8.74 10.03
CA HIS A 34 -14.72 -9.07 9.14
C HIS A 34 -14.11 -10.43 9.43
N LEU A 35 -14.68 -11.17 10.39
CA LEU A 35 -14.25 -12.51 10.78
C LEU A 35 -15.46 -13.43 10.59
N GLY A 36 -15.25 -14.53 9.90
CA GLY A 36 -16.29 -15.49 9.61
C GLY A 36 -15.71 -16.88 9.39
N THR A 37 -16.53 -17.89 9.55
CA THR A 37 -16.21 -19.26 9.14
C THR A 37 -16.76 -19.51 7.76
N PHE A 38 -16.00 -20.21 6.91
CA PHE A 38 -16.49 -20.63 5.61
C PHE A 38 -17.78 -21.47 5.74
N GLU A 39 -18.76 -21.14 4.91
CA GLU A 39 -20.04 -21.85 4.81
C GLU A 39 -20.23 -22.26 3.36
N ASP A 40 -20.41 -23.56 3.15
CA ASP A 40 -20.59 -24.13 1.81
C ASP A 40 -21.94 -23.70 1.20
N GLY A 41 -21.97 -23.53 -0.12
CA GLY A 41 -23.16 -23.11 -0.85
C GLY A 41 -23.55 -21.63 -0.74
N LYS A 42 -22.76 -20.78 -0.05
CA LYS A 42 -22.97 -19.32 -0.05
C LYS A 42 -22.22 -18.62 -1.19
N PRO A 43 -22.83 -17.60 -1.83
CA PRO A 43 -22.22 -16.91 -2.96
C PRO A 43 -21.09 -15.94 -2.55
N ASP A 44 -21.01 -15.58 -1.26
CA ASP A 44 -19.95 -14.75 -0.71
C ASP A 44 -19.36 -15.34 0.56
N CYS A 45 -18.24 -14.78 1.01
CA CYS A 45 -17.52 -15.22 2.19
C CYS A 45 -18.21 -14.85 3.52
N GLY A 46 -19.41 -14.25 3.50
CA GLY A 46 -20.15 -13.86 4.70
C GLY A 46 -19.52 -12.74 5.54
N VAL A 47 -18.51 -12.05 5.02
CA VAL A 47 -17.75 -10.99 5.74
C VAL A 47 -17.82 -9.66 5.00
N LYS A 48 -17.84 -8.56 5.75
CA LYS A 48 -17.69 -7.21 5.20
C LYS A 48 -16.23 -6.95 4.86
N SER A 49 -15.98 -6.32 3.73
CA SER A 49 -14.64 -5.93 3.26
C SER A 49 -14.66 -4.48 2.74
N ASN A 50 -13.49 -3.96 2.34
CA ASN A 50 -13.33 -2.61 1.79
C ASN A 50 -13.93 -1.46 2.64
N ILE A 51 -13.84 -1.55 3.97
CA ILE A 51 -14.18 -0.45 4.87
C ILE A 51 -12.95 0.05 5.62
N LYS A 52 -13.04 1.25 6.23
CA LYS A 52 -11.96 1.87 7.02
C LYS A 52 -11.47 0.96 8.15
N SER A 53 -10.15 0.86 8.31
CA SER A 53 -9.51 0.14 9.43
C SER A 53 -9.92 0.74 10.78
N LEU A 54 -9.87 -0.08 11.82
CA LEU A 54 -10.00 0.42 13.19
C LEU A 54 -8.69 1.14 13.58
N PRO A 55 -8.75 2.28 14.28
CA PRO A 55 -7.56 2.93 14.82
C PRO A 55 -6.87 2.05 15.88
N GLY A 56 -5.53 2.04 15.89
CA GLY A 56 -4.74 1.42 16.96
C GLY A 56 -4.67 -0.11 16.96
N VAL A 57 -5.15 -0.80 15.91
CA VAL A 57 -5.19 -2.28 15.85
C VAL A 57 -4.08 -2.91 15.01
N MET A 58 -3.01 -2.16 14.70
CA MET A 58 -1.87 -2.64 13.93
C MET A 58 -2.28 -3.30 12.59
N THR A 59 -3.08 -2.57 11.79
CA THR A 59 -3.56 -3.07 10.49
C THR A 59 -2.40 -3.33 9.52
N ILE A 60 -2.49 -4.41 8.74
CA ILE A 60 -1.50 -4.77 7.71
C ILE A 60 -1.78 -4.05 6.37
N ARG A 61 -2.45 -2.89 6.42
CA ARG A 61 -2.82 -2.14 5.21
C ARG A 61 -1.77 -1.08 4.90
N GLY A 62 -1.53 -0.84 3.61
CA GLY A 62 -0.81 0.33 3.12
C GLY A 62 -1.74 1.53 2.90
N CYS A 63 -1.29 2.45 2.04
CA CYS A 63 -2.06 3.63 1.62
C CYS A 63 -2.27 3.67 0.10
N ALA A 64 -3.05 4.63 -0.38
CA ALA A 64 -3.31 4.80 -1.82
C ALA A 64 -2.03 5.06 -2.64
N TYR A 65 -1.06 5.80 -2.11
CA TYR A 65 0.25 6.00 -2.74
C TYR A 65 0.97 4.66 -2.99
N ALA A 66 0.96 3.74 -2.02
CA ALA A 66 1.55 2.42 -2.19
C ALA A 66 0.87 1.64 -3.33
N GLY A 67 -0.45 1.71 -3.43
CA GLY A 67 -1.21 1.09 -4.53
C GLY A 67 -1.00 1.75 -5.89
N SER A 68 -0.85 3.07 -5.95
CA SER A 68 -0.59 3.79 -7.20
C SER A 68 0.88 3.68 -7.62
N LYS A 69 1.78 4.33 -6.88
CA LYS A 69 3.22 4.40 -7.21
C LYS A 69 3.91 3.06 -7.01
N GLY A 70 3.73 2.43 -5.85
CA GLY A 70 4.47 1.22 -5.49
C GLY A 70 4.06 -0.04 -6.28
N VAL A 71 2.81 -0.09 -6.77
CA VAL A 71 2.25 -1.28 -7.43
C VAL A 71 2.03 -1.08 -8.93
N VAL A 72 1.38 0.01 -9.35
CA VAL A 72 0.94 0.20 -10.74
C VAL A 72 1.94 1.00 -11.56
N TRP A 73 2.30 2.20 -11.12
CA TRP A 73 3.14 3.12 -11.91
C TRP A 73 4.63 2.78 -11.85
N GLY A 74 5.17 2.52 -10.66
CA GLY A 74 6.60 2.27 -10.45
C GLY A 74 7.25 1.19 -11.33
N PRO A 75 6.54 0.10 -11.71
CA PRO A 75 7.07 -0.90 -12.65
C PRO A 75 7.22 -0.45 -14.12
N ILE A 76 6.65 0.69 -14.53
CA ILE A 76 6.84 1.21 -15.90
C ILE A 76 8.27 1.71 -16.02
N LYS A 77 9.07 0.98 -16.80
CA LYS A 77 10.52 1.03 -16.66
C LYS A 77 11.20 2.25 -17.25
N ASP A 78 10.66 2.78 -18.35
CA ASP A 78 11.22 3.89 -19.13
C ASP A 78 10.53 5.23 -18.86
N MET A 79 9.81 5.34 -17.74
CA MET A 79 9.25 6.57 -17.18
C MET A 79 9.86 6.90 -15.83
N ILE A 80 9.94 8.19 -15.48
CA ILE A 80 10.39 8.66 -14.18
C ILE A 80 9.18 8.98 -13.31
N HIS A 81 9.09 8.27 -12.18
CA HIS A 81 7.97 8.41 -11.23
C HIS A 81 8.37 9.28 -10.05
N ILE A 82 7.94 10.55 -10.06
CA ILE A 82 8.22 11.51 -8.99
C ILE A 82 7.34 11.20 -7.77
N SER A 83 7.98 10.87 -6.65
CA SER A 83 7.33 10.80 -5.33
C SER A 83 7.17 12.23 -4.79
N HIS A 84 6.11 12.92 -5.22
CA HIS A 84 5.93 14.34 -4.90
C HIS A 84 5.43 14.54 -3.45
N GLY A 85 6.30 15.08 -2.59
CA GLY A 85 6.06 15.30 -1.17
C GLY A 85 7.36 15.18 -0.34
N PRO A 86 7.26 14.93 0.98
CA PRO A 86 8.42 14.69 1.84
C PRO A 86 9.14 13.38 1.50
N VAL A 87 10.42 13.25 1.90
CA VAL A 87 11.30 12.12 1.53
C VAL A 87 10.78 10.71 1.86
N GLY A 88 10.02 10.55 2.95
CA GLY A 88 9.72 9.24 3.54
C GLY A 88 9.04 8.23 2.60
N CYS A 89 7.98 8.64 1.88
CA CYS A 89 7.20 7.73 1.04
C CYS A 89 8.04 7.12 -0.11
N GLY A 90 8.87 7.94 -0.74
CA GLY A 90 9.81 7.49 -1.78
C GLY A 90 10.84 6.52 -1.20
N GLN A 91 11.44 6.88 -0.07
CA GLN A 91 12.51 6.11 0.56
C GLN A 91 12.05 4.71 0.98
N TYR A 92 10.94 4.58 1.70
CA TYR A 92 10.45 3.26 2.16
C TYR A 92 9.90 2.38 1.03
N SER A 93 9.57 2.98 -0.12
CA SER A 93 9.12 2.23 -1.31
C SER A 93 10.24 1.98 -2.32
N TRP A 94 11.46 2.43 -2.06
CA TRP A 94 12.57 2.34 -3.00
C TRP A 94 13.05 0.89 -3.11
N ALA A 95 12.81 0.30 -4.29
CA ALA A 95 13.19 -1.08 -4.61
C ALA A 95 12.63 -2.16 -3.63
N ALA A 96 11.64 -1.81 -2.81
CA ALA A 96 11.04 -2.73 -1.84
C ALA A 96 10.17 -3.81 -2.50
N ARG A 97 9.64 -3.54 -3.71
CA ARG A 97 8.86 -4.49 -4.51
C ARG A 97 9.72 -5.04 -5.66
N ARG A 98 9.72 -6.37 -5.82
CA ARG A 98 10.52 -7.11 -6.80
C ARG A 98 9.90 -7.15 -8.21
N ASN A 99 9.49 -6.00 -8.74
CA ASN A 99 9.03 -5.90 -10.12
C ASN A 99 10.22 -5.80 -11.08
N TYR A 100 10.65 -6.96 -11.57
CA TYR A 100 11.82 -7.08 -12.43
C TYR A 100 11.62 -6.40 -13.79
N TYR A 101 12.73 -5.92 -14.36
CA TYR A 101 12.80 -5.28 -15.66
C TYR A 101 14.18 -5.54 -16.29
N ILE A 102 14.28 -5.26 -17.59
CA ILE A 102 15.52 -5.29 -18.36
C ILE A 102 15.78 -3.88 -18.87
N GLY A 103 16.98 -3.37 -18.60
CA GLY A 103 17.48 -2.06 -19.04
C GLY A 103 18.72 -1.66 -18.24
N THR A 104 19.30 -0.52 -18.57
CA THR A 104 20.42 0.10 -17.86
C THR A 104 19.90 1.20 -16.94
N THR A 105 19.89 0.90 -15.64
CA THR A 105 19.28 1.78 -14.63
C THR A 105 19.99 3.13 -14.55
N GLY A 106 19.23 4.21 -14.59
CA GLY A 106 19.74 5.59 -14.63
C GLY A 106 20.10 6.09 -16.02
N ILE A 107 19.98 5.24 -17.05
CA ILE A 107 20.15 5.62 -18.45
C ILE A 107 18.81 5.54 -19.18
N ASP A 108 18.31 4.33 -19.45
CA ASP A 108 17.07 4.11 -20.22
C ASP A 108 15.93 3.54 -19.35
N THR A 109 16.22 3.22 -18.08
CA THR A 109 15.26 2.65 -17.15
C THR A 109 15.45 3.18 -15.72
N PHE A 110 14.37 3.29 -14.95
CA PHE A 110 14.35 4.08 -13.71
C PHE A 110 13.65 3.40 -12.51
N VAL A 111 13.19 2.15 -12.67
CA VAL A 111 12.34 1.43 -11.70
C VAL A 111 12.92 1.38 -10.27
N THR A 112 14.23 1.12 -10.13
CA THR A 112 14.91 1.03 -8.83
C THR A 112 15.64 2.30 -8.48
N MET A 113 15.18 3.46 -8.94
CA MET A 113 15.62 4.77 -8.49
C MET A 113 14.52 5.46 -7.69
N GLN A 114 14.90 6.46 -6.91
CA GLN A 114 13.98 7.26 -6.11
C GLN A 114 14.07 8.71 -6.57
N PHE A 115 13.03 9.15 -7.27
CA PHE A 115 12.82 10.55 -7.61
C PHE A 115 11.81 11.13 -6.62
N THR A 116 12.13 12.27 -6.02
CA THR A 116 11.29 12.93 -5.03
C THR A 116 11.47 14.44 -5.12
N SER A 117 10.42 15.17 -4.76
CA SER A 117 10.53 16.62 -4.60
C SER A 117 11.02 17.04 -3.21
N ASP A 118 11.20 16.09 -2.29
CA ASP A 118 11.71 16.30 -0.92
C ASP A 118 11.22 17.60 -0.27
N PHE A 119 9.92 17.65 0.01
CA PHE A 119 9.28 18.83 0.58
C PHE A 119 9.92 19.22 1.90
N GLN A 120 10.30 20.49 1.97
CA GLN A 120 10.69 21.18 3.18
C GLN A 120 9.51 22.01 3.72
N GLU A 121 9.65 22.56 4.93
CA GLU A 121 8.58 23.35 5.55
C GLU A 121 8.10 24.51 4.66
N LYS A 122 9.01 25.19 3.97
CA LYS A 122 8.65 26.25 3.00
C LYS A 122 7.74 25.76 1.87
N ASP A 123 7.89 24.51 1.43
CA ASP A 123 7.11 23.92 0.33
C ASP A 123 5.69 23.57 0.83
N ILE A 124 5.55 23.29 2.12
CA ILE A 124 4.25 23.13 2.79
C ILE A 124 3.56 24.49 2.96
N VAL A 125 4.31 25.51 3.38
CA VAL A 125 3.77 26.87 3.66
C VAL A 125 3.40 27.60 2.37
N PHE A 126 4.24 27.52 1.33
CA PHE A 126 4.08 28.32 0.11
C PHE A 126 3.64 27.52 -1.12
N GLY A 127 3.45 26.20 -0.98
CA GLY A 127 3.10 25.30 -2.07
C GLY A 127 4.33 24.83 -2.87
N GLY A 128 4.15 23.70 -3.57
CA GLY A 128 5.23 22.99 -4.26
C GLY A 128 5.26 23.15 -5.78
N ASP A 129 4.28 23.83 -6.40
CA ASP A 129 4.12 23.83 -7.86
C ASP A 129 5.34 24.38 -8.60
N LYS A 130 5.90 25.50 -8.12
CA LYS A 130 7.14 26.08 -8.70
C LYS A 130 8.34 25.14 -8.57
N LYS A 131 8.38 24.34 -7.50
CA LYS A 131 9.44 23.35 -7.29
C LYS A 131 9.23 22.15 -8.22
N LEU A 132 7.99 21.70 -8.39
CA LEU A 132 7.65 20.60 -9.29
C LEU A 132 8.01 20.94 -10.74
N ASP A 133 7.66 22.14 -11.20
CA ASP A 133 8.00 22.65 -12.54
C ASP A 133 9.51 22.58 -12.79
N LYS A 134 10.31 23.14 -11.87
CA LYS A 134 11.78 23.09 -11.95
C LYS A 134 12.35 21.66 -11.92
N ILE A 135 11.74 20.76 -11.13
CA ILE A 135 12.17 19.35 -11.07
C ILE A 135 11.93 18.65 -12.40
N ILE A 136 10.82 18.94 -13.09
CA ILE A 136 10.53 18.36 -14.41
C ILE A 136 11.61 18.80 -15.41
N ASP A 137 11.99 20.07 -15.43
CA ASP A 137 13.09 20.56 -16.26
C ASP A 137 14.42 19.88 -15.94
N GLU A 138 14.78 19.78 -14.66
CA GLU A 138 16.01 19.10 -14.20
C GLU A 138 16.03 17.61 -14.59
N ILE A 139 14.88 16.93 -14.57
CA ILE A 139 14.75 15.53 -15.01
C ILE A 139 15.01 15.40 -16.51
N GLN A 140 14.48 16.30 -17.33
CA GLN A 140 14.70 16.27 -18.78
C GLN A 140 16.17 16.51 -19.15
N GLU A 141 16.86 17.37 -18.41
CA GLU A 141 18.29 17.65 -18.61
C GLU A 141 19.17 16.47 -18.17
N LEU A 142 18.93 15.92 -16.97
CA LEU A 142 19.78 14.89 -16.37
C LEU A 142 19.47 13.47 -16.89
N PHE A 143 18.25 13.21 -17.34
CA PHE A 143 17.78 11.89 -17.79
C PHE A 143 17.06 11.99 -19.16
N PRO A 144 17.77 12.39 -20.22
CA PRO A 144 17.16 12.72 -21.52
C PRO A 144 16.52 11.54 -22.26
N LEU A 145 16.75 10.30 -21.82
CA LEU A 145 16.13 9.09 -22.39
C LEU A 145 14.83 8.68 -21.68
N ASN A 146 14.39 9.46 -20.68
CA ASN A 146 13.09 9.29 -20.07
C ASN A 146 11.95 9.51 -21.09
N LYS A 147 10.93 8.64 -21.10
CA LYS A 147 9.80 8.72 -22.04
C LYS A 147 8.50 9.24 -21.43
N GLY A 148 8.56 9.74 -20.20
CA GLY A 148 7.42 10.29 -19.48
C GLY A 148 7.78 10.68 -18.07
#